data_AF-A0A813H0E6-F1
#
_entry.id   AF-A0A813H0E6-F1
#
_cell.length_a   1.000
_cell.length_b   1.000
_cell.length_c   1.000
_cell.angle_alpha   90.00
_cell.angle_beta   90.00
_cell.angle_gamma   90.00
#
_symmetry.space_group_name_H-M   'P 1'
#
loop_
_entity.id
_entity.type
_entity.pdbx_description
1 polymer ?
#
loop_
_entity_poly.entity_id
_entity_poly.type
_entity_poly.pdbx_seq_one_letter_code
_entity_poly.pdbx_strand_id
1 'polypeptide(L)'
;MWLRGYGHCHGSRNYRSSCKTEGSLRQYIRFFLLCVLSQWLPVVFEIAYVPSAIGPAAHAVPARSQKLIDKGVIAESDLQLAELQASRGTRSSGRSNDRRGVVGLLLGVATVILTAGHGLAAATAAGTGGEMQNEGASAAKPGEPARSVDVYFGQGSFWHLQHELALLEGSSMGRTGASITARAGYAGGKPPKNGPLCYQNLENPQRDHAVLGHAEVVAVSAVPADKLREVAQVFFDAVSSPPPEVPGDQPEPEQGPEYRPMLGLPGGKDSPFLKEIQAANNCRMQLAQGQGSDPLIAGNKVVWIYDSDIFPFFQAELYHQFHDDVGARYPADYHKLKEALVRAGPLEPLDCPDPVQ
;
A
#
# COMPACT_ATOMS: atom_id res chain seq x y z
N MET A 1 -44.38 -11.37 -8.74
CA MET A 1 -44.36 -10.31 -9.78
C MET A 1 -43.64 -9.12 -9.16
N TRP A 2 -42.47 -8.64 -9.56
CA TRP A 2 -41.61 -8.82 -10.72
C TRP A 2 -40.14 -8.78 -10.25
N LEU A 3 -39.32 -9.71 -10.72
CA LEU A 3 -37.85 -9.63 -10.70
C LEU A 3 -37.41 -9.14 -12.08
N ARG A 4 -36.65 -8.04 -12.18
CA ARG A 4 -35.81 -7.72 -13.36
C ARG A 4 -34.70 -6.75 -12.99
N GLY A 5 -33.48 -7.06 -13.42
CA GLY A 5 -32.30 -6.21 -13.34
C GLY A 5 -31.03 -6.96 -13.72
N TYR A 6 -30.97 -7.51 -14.93
CA TYR A 6 -29.75 -8.05 -15.53
C TYR A 6 -28.93 -6.91 -16.16
N GLY A 7 -27.64 -6.86 -15.84
CA GLY A 7 -26.65 -6.02 -16.52
C GLY A 7 -26.41 -6.47 -17.96
N HIS A 8 -26.25 -5.50 -18.85
CA HIS A 8 -25.88 -5.68 -20.25
C HIS A 8 -24.36 -5.90 -20.38
N CYS A 9 -23.96 -6.97 -21.04
CA CYS A 9 -22.64 -7.10 -21.67
C CYS A 9 -22.74 -6.67 -23.13
N HIS A 10 -22.09 -5.57 -23.50
CA HIS A 10 -21.89 -5.21 -24.91
C HIS A 10 -20.66 -5.93 -25.45
N GLY A 11 -20.85 -6.65 -26.56
CA GLY A 11 -19.90 -7.60 -27.11
C GLY A 11 -18.77 -7.01 -27.96
N SER A 12 -17.64 -7.70 -27.94
CA SER A 12 -16.72 -7.80 -29.08
C SER A 12 -16.54 -9.29 -29.42
N ARG A 13 -16.42 -9.58 -30.72
CA ARG A 13 -16.41 -10.94 -31.26
C ARG A 13 -15.05 -11.60 -31.00
N ASN A 14 -15.11 -12.90 -30.70
CA ASN A 14 -14.02 -13.87 -30.51
C ASN A 14 -13.42 -13.91 -29.10
N TYR A 15 -13.99 -14.76 -28.23
CA TYR A 15 -13.24 -15.73 -27.41
C TYR A 15 -14.24 -16.71 -26.77
N ARG A 16 -14.13 -18.01 -27.10
CA ARG A 16 -14.82 -19.11 -26.40
C ARG A 16 -13.84 -19.68 -25.38
N SER A 17 -14.09 -19.53 -24.08
CA SER A 17 -13.91 -20.58 -23.06
C SER A 17 -14.19 -20.05 -21.63
N SER A 18 -15.00 -20.84 -20.91
CA SER A 18 -15.15 -20.96 -19.44
C SER A 18 -15.21 -19.73 -18.53
N CYS A 19 -16.43 -19.26 -18.26
CA CYS A 19 -16.80 -18.83 -16.91
C CYS A 19 -17.42 -20.03 -16.17
N LYS A 20 -16.65 -20.69 -15.29
CA LYS A 20 -17.18 -21.57 -14.24
C LYS A 20 -16.96 -20.89 -12.90
N THR A 21 -17.98 -20.25 -12.38
CA THR A 21 -18.05 -19.82 -10.98
C THR A 21 -19.06 -20.71 -10.25
N GLU A 22 -18.60 -21.88 -9.79
CA GLU A 22 -19.33 -22.69 -8.80
C GLU A 22 -18.66 -22.55 -7.44
N GLY A 23 -18.89 -21.42 -6.78
CA GLY A 23 -18.81 -21.35 -5.33
C GLY A 23 -20.06 -22.03 -4.75
N SER A 24 -19.91 -23.18 -4.10
CA SER A 24 -21.01 -23.92 -3.50
C SER A 24 -21.78 -23.04 -2.51
N LEU A 25 -23.10 -22.90 -2.71
CA LEU A 25 -24.04 -22.19 -1.83
C LEU A 25 -23.89 -22.58 -0.34
N ARG A 26 -23.41 -23.79 -0.05
CA ARG A 26 -23.14 -24.28 1.32
C ARG A 26 -21.98 -23.55 2.00
N GLN A 27 -20.98 -23.09 1.25
CA GLN A 27 -19.83 -22.37 1.77
C GLN A 27 -20.24 -20.94 2.16
N TYR A 28 -21.02 -20.27 1.31
CA TYR A 28 -21.61 -18.97 1.62
C TYR A 28 -22.55 -19.01 2.84
N ILE A 29 -23.40 -20.04 2.96
CA ILE A 29 -24.31 -20.18 4.11
C ILE A 29 -23.54 -20.41 5.43
N ARG A 30 -22.47 -21.20 5.42
CA ARG A 30 -21.63 -21.41 6.63
C ARG A 30 -20.92 -20.12 7.07
N PHE A 31 -20.36 -19.36 6.13
CA PHE A 31 -19.70 -18.09 6.46
C PHE A 31 -20.70 -17.03 6.92
N PHE A 32 -21.88 -16.95 6.29
CA PHE A 32 -22.93 -16.02 6.68
C PHE A 32 -23.47 -16.30 8.09
N LEU A 33 -23.74 -17.56 8.44
CA LEU A 33 -24.18 -17.95 9.79
C LEU A 33 -23.12 -17.66 10.86
N LEU A 34 -21.83 -17.93 10.58
CA LEU A 34 -20.75 -17.62 11.52
C LEU A 34 -20.54 -16.11 11.71
N CYS A 35 -20.74 -15.31 10.65
CA CYS A 35 -20.65 -13.85 10.70
C CYS A 35 -21.83 -13.23 11.48
N VAL A 36 -23.06 -13.70 11.24
CA VAL A 36 -24.24 -13.22 12.00
C VAL A 36 -24.18 -13.65 13.45
N LEU A 37 -23.72 -14.87 13.75
CA LEU A 37 -23.63 -15.34 15.15
C LEU A 37 -22.50 -14.66 15.94
N SER A 38 -21.39 -14.27 15.29
CA SER A 38 -20.28 -13.59 15.98
C SER A 38 -20.55 -12.12 16.30
N GLN A 39 -21.48 -11.48 15.59
CA GLN A 39 -21.87 -10.08 15.85
C GLN A 39 -22.92 -9.94 16.98
N TRP A 40 -23.57 -11.03 17.39
CA TRP A 40 -24.70 -11.00 18.34
C TRP A 40 -24.45 -11.72 19.67
N LEU A 41 -23.29 -12.37 19.84
CA LEU A 41 -22.93 -13.06 21.08
C LEU A 41 -21.70 -12.40 21.73
N PRO A 42 -21.84 -11.75 22.91
CA PRO A 42 -20.68 -11.45 23.73
C PRO A 42 -20.13 -12.76 24.29
N VAL A 43 -19.09 -13.30 23.66
CA VAL A 43 -18.46 -14.56 24.06
C VAL A 43 -17.58 -14.29 25.29
N VAL A 44 -18.11 -14.60 26.48
CA VAL A 44 -17.30 -14.93 27.67
C VAL A 44 -16.82 -16.37 27.46
N PHE A 45 -15.57 -16.56 27.07
CA PHE A 45 -14.89 -17.85 27.14
C PHE A 45 -13.54 -17.65 27.83
N GLU A 46 -13.52 -17.98 29.12
CA GLU A 46 -12.30 -18.34 29.85
C GLU A 46 -11.90 -19.74 29.36
N ILE A 47 -10.87 -19.84 28.53
CA ILE A 47 -10.27 -21.13 28.17
C ILE A 47 -9.10 -21.36 29.11
N ALA A 48 -9.26 -22.36 29.99
CA ALA A 48 -8.18 -22.90 30.78
C ALA A 48 -7.08 -23.46 29.86
N TYR A 49 -5.87 -22.93 30.04
CA TYR A 49 -4.65 -23.34 29.33
C TYR A 49 -4.21 -24.74 29.81
N VAL A 50 -4.21 -25.71 28.90
CA VAL A 50 -3.57 -27.02 29.09
C VAL A 50 -2.29 -27.04 28.24
N PRO A 51 -1.09 -27.18 28.82
CA PRO A 51 0.15 -27.18 28.04
C PRO A 51 0.30 -28.50 27.28
N SER A 52 0.41 -28.42 25.95
CA SER A 52 0.83 -29.54 25.11
C SER A 52 2.35 -29.57 24.99
N ALA A 53 2.96 -30.62 25.52
CA ALA A 53 4.39 -30.91 25.43
C ALA A 53 4.72 -31.56 24.07
N ILE A 54 4.89 -30.76 23.02
CA ILE A 54 5.61 -31.18 21.81
C ILE A 54 6.44 -29.97 21.34
N GLY A 55 7.72 -29.98 21.68
CA GLY A 55 8.69 -28.98 21.22
C GLY A 55 9.15 -29.25 19.78
N PRO A 56 9.54 -28.21 19.01
CA PRO A 56 10.12 -28.40 17.69
C PRO A 56 11.53 -29.02 17.79
N ALA A 57 11.87 -29.85 16.81
CA ALA A 57 13.20 -30.44 16.69
C ALA A 57 14.25 -29.34 16.47
N ALA A 58 15.20 -29.22 17.40
CA ALA A 58 16.32 -28.32 17.30
C ALA A 58 17.30 -28.82 16.22
N HIS A 59 17.62 -27.98 15.24
CA HIS A 59 18.77 -28.20 14.37
C HIS A 59 20.04 -27.93 15.17
N ALA A 60 20.91 -28.94 15.27
CA ALA A 60 22.14 -28.84 16.04
C ALA A 60 23.11 -27.84 15.39
N VAL A 61 23.40 -26.75 16.09
CA VAL A 61 24.47 -25.80 15.74
C VAL A 61 25.82 -26.54 15.80
N PRO A 62 26.68 -26.45 14.77
CA PRO A 62 27.99 -27.08 14.80
C PRO A 62 28.80 -26.62 16.03
N ALA A 63 29.43 -27.56 16.74
CA ALA A 63 30.10 -27.30 18.03
C ALA A 63 31.16 -26.17 18.01
N ARG A 64 31.71 -25.85 16.83
CA ARG A 64 32.65 -24.74 16.64
C ARG A 64 31.96 -23.37 16.73
N SER A 65 30.73 -23.25 16.25
CA SER A 65 29.94 -22.03 16.26
C SER A 65 29.35 -21.76 17.65
N GLN A 66 28.93 -22.82 18.37
CA GLN A 66 28.45 -22.70 19.74
C GLN A 66 29.52 -22.09 20.68
N LYS A 67 30.78 -22.50 20.52
CA LYS A 67 31.90 -21.99 21.33
C LYS A 67 32.22 -20.51 21.07
N LEU A 68 31.77 -19.94 19.94
CA LEU A 68 31.92 -18.52 19.64
C LEU A 68 30.72 -17.71 20.15
N ILE A 69 29.51 -18.30 20.14
CA ILE A 69 28.31 -17.74 20.77
C ILE A 69 28.48 -17.67 22.29
N ASP A 70 28.95 -18.76 22.93
CA ASP A 70 29.16 -18.82 24.38
C ASP A 70 30.24 -17.84 24.87
N LYS A 71 31.13 -17.41 23.97
CA LYS A 71 32.17 -16.40 24.24
C LYS A 71 31.73 -14.96 23.91
N GLY A 72 30.49 -14.76 23.46
CA GLY A 72 29.96 -13.46 23.05
C GLY A 72 30.67 -12.86 21.85
N VAL A 73 31.34 -13.69 21.03
CA VAL A 73 32.12 -13.23 19.87
C VAL A 73 31.22 -12.95 18.66
N ILE A 74 30.09 -13.66 18.57
CA ILE A 74 29.07 -13.49 17.53
C ILE A 74 27.69 -13.73 18.15
N ALA A 75 26.69 -12.95 17.75
CA ALA A 75 25.31 -13.22 18.13
C ALA A 75 24.74 -14.38 17.31
N GLU A 76 23.83 -15.16 17.89
CA GLU A 76 23.19 -16.30 17.20
C GLU A 76 22.46 -15.86 15.92
N SER A 77 21.95 -14.63 15.90
CA SER A 77 21.35 -13.97 14.73
C SER A 77 22.32 -13.78 13.57
N ASP A 78 23.61 -13.54 13.86
CA ASP A 78 24.63 -13.29 12.83
C ASP A 78 25.02 -14.59 12.11
N LEU A 79 24.91 -15.72 12.82
CA LEU A 79 25.15 -17.05 12.24
C LEU A 79 24.04 -17.44 11.26
N GLN A 80 22.78 -17.15 11.60
CA GLN A 80 21.64 -17.41 10.72
C GLN A 80 21.68 -16.55 9.45
N LEU A 81 22.14 -15.30 9.57
CA LEU A 81 22.31 -14.40 8.42
C LEU A 81 23.44 -14.89 7.48
N ALA A 82 24.54 -15.40 8.04
CA ALA A 82 25.65 -15.95 7.27
C ALA A 82 25.29 -17.23 6.51
N GLU A 83 24.45 -18.11 7.09
CA GLU A 83 23.96 -19.33 6.40
C GLU A 83 23.00 -18.98 5.25
N LEU A 84 22.13 -17.99 5.45
CA LEU A 84 21.26 -17.45 4.40
C LEU A 84 22.08 -16.87 3.23
N GLN A 85 23.16 -16.15 3.52
CA GLN A 85 24.06 -15.60 2.51
C GLN A 85 24.88 -16.70 1.80
N ALA A 86 25.31 -17.74 2.51
CA ALA A 86 26.04 -18.87 1.93
C ALA A 86 25.19 -19.70 0.96
N SER A 87 23.89 -19.86 1.24
CA SER A 87 22.96 -20.56 0.32
C SER A 87 22.72 -19.83 -1.01
N ARG A 88 22.96 -18.50 -1.05
CA ARG A 88 22.82 -17.66 -2.24
C ARG A 88 24.08 -17.63 -3.12
N GLY A 89 25.23 -18.07 -2.61
CA GLY A 89 26.54 -17.89 -3.26
C GLY A 89 26.99 -18.98 -4.23
N THR A 90 26.29 -20.11 -4.37
CA THR A 90 26.73 -21.22 -5.23
C THR A 90 25.94 -21.31 -6.53
N ARG A 91 26.20 -20.40 -7.48
CA ARG A 91 26.13 -20.65 -8.93
C ARG A 91 26.97 -19.62 -9.67
N SER A 92 28.20 -19.99 -10.03
CA SER A 92 29.03 -19.22 -10.96
C SER A 92 29.20 -19.97 -12.27
N SER A 93 29.15 -19.23 -13.38
CA SER A 93 30.28 -19.01 -14.30
C SER A 93 29.87 -19.00 -15.77
N GLY A 94 30.25 -17.92 -16.45
CA GLY A 94 29.99 -17.74 -17.88
C GLY A 94 30.63 -16.46 -18.48
N ARG A 95 31.93 -16.27 -18.23
CA ARG A 95 32.98 -15.75 -19.17
C ARG A 95 32.56 -14.77 -20.29
N SER A 96 33.11 -13.54 -20.31
CA SER A 96 34.20 -13.13 -21.24
C SER A 96 34.63 -11.66 -21.07
N ASN A 97 35.91 -11.42 -21.36
CA ASN A 97 36.60 -10.12 -21.41
C ASN A 97 36.10 -9.25 -22.57
N ASP A 98 36.14 -7.91 -22.44
CA ASP A 98 37.03 -7.11 -23.31
C ASP A 98 37.36 -5.71 -22.75
N ARG A 99 38.52 -5.22 -23.18
CA ARG A 99 39.21 -3.97 -22.82
C ARG A 99 38.84 -2.82 -23.78
N ARG A 100 39.29 -1.61 -23.39
CA ARG A 100 39.51 -0.34 -24.16
C ARG A 100 38.34 0.66 -24.00
N GLY A 101 38.55 1.94 -23.77
CA GLY A 101 39.76 2.76 -23.70
C GLY A 101 39.42 4.15 -23.16
N VAL A 102 40.40 4.79 -22.55
CA VAL A 102 40.35 6.15 -22.00
C VAL A 102 41.09 7.05 -22.96
N VAL A 103 40.43 8.05 -23.57
CA VAL A 103 41.08 9.30 -24.07
C VAL A 103 40.03 10.44 -24.14
N GLY A 104 40.34 11.51 -23.39
CA GLY A 104 40.14 12.96 -23.60
C GLY A 104 38.99 13.54 -24.43
N LEU A 105 38.43 14.67 -23.98
CA LEU A 105 38.79 16.01 -24.50
C LEU A 105 38.10 17.13 -23.70
N LEU A 106 38.85 18.23 -23.51
CA LEU A 106 38.51 19.50 -22.89
C LEU A 106 37.65 20.42 -23.78
N LEU A 107 37.11 21.47 -23.13
CA LEU A 107 36.81 22.83 -23.61
C LEU A 107 35.48 23.09 -24.34
N GLY A 108 34.77 24.12 -23.85
CA GLY A 108 33.68 24.76 -24.57
C GLY A 108 32.88 25.75 -23.74
N VAL A 109 33.47 26.89 -23.39
CA VAL A 109 32.77 28.08 -22.89
C VAL A 109 31.88 28.66 -24.00
N ALA A 110 30.63 29.00 -23.69
CA ALA A 110 29.87 29.99 -24.43
C ALA A 110 28.81 30.65 -23.55
N THR A 111 29.13 31.85 -23.06
CA THR A 111 28.19 32.82 -22.49
C THR A 111 27.73 33.73 -23.62
N VAL A 112 26.42 33.83 -23.91
CA VAL A 112 25.84 35.00 -24.60
C VAL A 112 24.45 35.31 -24.05
N ILE A 113 24.27 36.61 -23.84
CA ILE A 113 23.22 37.41 -23.21
C ILE A 113 21.99 37.55 -24.11
N LEU A 114 20.78 37.67 -23.53
CA LEU A 114 19.75 38.60 -24.05
C LEU A 114 18.70 38.96 -23.00
N THR A 115 18.69 40.25 -22.66
CA THR A 115 17.66 41.01 -21.95
C THR A 115 16.52 41.40 -22.89
N ALA A 116 15.28 41.40 -22.41
CA ALA A 116 14.29 42.47 -22.62
C ALA A 116 13.01 42.16 -21.85
N GLY A 117 12.59 43.10 -21.00
CA GLY A 117 11.27 43.07 -20.36
C GLY A 117 10.15 43.43 -21.33
N HIS A 118 8.92 43.47 -20.82
CA HIS A 118 7.86 44.47 -21.04
C HIS A 118 6.62 44.05 -20.24
N GLY A 119 5.95 45.04 -19.62
CA GLY A 119 4.49 45.12 -19.71
C GLY A 119 3.66 44.78 -18.47
N LEU A 120 3.41 45.81 -17.66
CA LEU A 120 2.18 46.06 -16.89
C LEU A 120 0.88 45.55 -17.56
N ALA A 121 -0.08 45.07 -16.77
CA ALA A 121 -1.35 45.80 -16.51
C ALA A 121 -2.28 45.01 -15.57
N ALA A 122 -2.79 45.72 -14.57
CA ALA A 122 -3.91 45.31 -13.72
C ALA A 122 -5.26 45.59 -14.41
N ALA A 123 -6.29 44.81 -14.10
CA ALA A 123 -7.66 45.33 -13.92
C ALA A 123 -8.58 44.28 -13.29
N THR A 124 -9.11 44.65 -12.14
CA THR A 124 -10.30 44.14 -11.46
C THR A 124 -11.57 44.26 -12.30
N ALA A 125 -12.48 43.30 -12.20
CA ALA A 125 -13.92 43.57 -12.28
C ALA A 125 -14.72 42.51 -11.51
N ALA A 126 -15.32 42.97 -10.42
CA ALA A 126 -16.37 42.28 -9.70
C ALA A 126 -17.65 42.24 -10.54
N GLY A 127 -18.33 41.09 -10.56
CA GLY A 127 -19.63 40.89 -11.17
C GLY A 127 -20.56 40.22 -10.17
N THR A 128 -21.45 41.02 -9.60
CA THR A 128 -22.53 40.65 -8.68
C THR A 128 -23.71 40.00 -9.40
N GLY A 129 -24.37 39.06 -8.72
CA GLY A 129 -25.83 38.89 -8.80
C GLY A 129 -26.31 37.70 -9.62
N GLY A 130 -26.90 36.72 -8.93
CA GLY A 130 -27.59 35.59 -9.55
C GLY A 130 -28.04 34.54 -8.55
N GLU A 131 -28.80 34.95 -7.53
CA GLU A 131 -29.43 34.06 -6.54
C GLU A 131 -30.66 33.42 -7.17
N MET A 132 -30.54 32.14 -7.56
CA MET A 132 -31.65 31.30 -7.99
C MET A 132 -31.97 30.32 -6.88
N GLN A 133 -33.13 30.51 -6.24
CA GLN A 133 -33.70 29.61 -5.25
C GLN A 133 -34.07 28.29 -5.92
N ASN A 134 -33.49 27.18 -5.45
CA ASN A 134 -33.93 25.83 -5.79
C ASN A 134 -34.28 25.12 -4.48
N GLU A 135 -35.57 25.01 -4.19
CA GLU A 135 -36.11 24.20 -3.12
C GLU A 135 -36.13 22.72 -3.57
N GLY A 136 -35.61 21.82 -2.73
CA GLY A 136 -35.79 20.38 -2.93
C GLY A 136 -34.59 19.48 -2.62
N ALA A 137 -33.62 19.91 -1.81
CA ALA A 137 -32.64 18.99 -1.22
C ALA A 137 -33.04 18.68 0.23
N SER A 138 -33.34 17.42 0.50
CA SER A 138 -33.56 16.87 1.83
C SER A 138 -32.40 17.29 2.74
N ALA A 139 -32.69 18.16 3.70
CA ALA A 139 -31.71 18.71 4.64
C ALA A 139 -31.06 17.58 5.45
N ALA A 140 -29.81 17.26 5.11
CA ALA A 140 -28.90 16.63 6.04
C ALA A 140 -28.81 17.49 7.30
N LYS A 141 -28.80 16.85 8.47
CA LYS A 141 -28.76 17.50 9.78
C LYS A 141 -27.57 18.49 9.84
N PRO A 142 -27.80 19.80 10.02
CA PRO A 142 -26.71 20.76 10.20
C PRO A 142 -26.10 20.59 11.59
N GLY A 143 -24.77 20.48 11.68
CA GLY A 143 -24.06 20.81 12.92
C GLY A 143 -23.08 19.80 13.49
N GLU A 144 -22.84 18.64 12.88
CA GLU A 144 -21.65 17.85 13.21
C GLU A 144 -20.56 18.20 12.19
N PRO A 145 -19.38 18.71 12.60
CA PRO A 145 -18.29 18.90 11.65
C PRO A 145 -18.06 17.57 10.95
N ALA A 146 -18.05 17.58 9.62
CA ALA A 146 -17.77 16.39 8.82
C ALA A 146 -16.44 15.82 9.33
N ARG A 147 -16.50 14.75 10.12
CA ARG A 147 -15.30 14.10 10.64
C ARG A 147 -14.60 13.53 9.42
N SER A 148 -13.45 14.07 9.09
CA SER A 148 -12.54 13.47 8.13
C SER A 148 -11.50 12.64 8.87
N VAL A 149 -10.91 11.68 8.19
CA VAL A 149 -9.89 10.79 8.75
C VAL A 149 -8.76 10.59 7.75
N ASP A 150 -7.54 10.54 8.27
CA ASP A 150 -6.37 10.11 7.51
C ASP A 150 -6.21 8.60 7.70
N VAL A 151 -6.10 7.87 6.59
CA VAL A 151 -5.99 6.41 6.59
C VAL A 151 -4.92 5.98 5.60
N TYR A 152 -4.36 4.79 5.82
CA TYR A 152 -3.53 4.13 4.82
C TYR A 152 -3.92 2.67 4.64
N PHE A 153 -3.65 2.12 3.46
CA PHE A 153 -3.99 0.74 3.07
C PHE A 153 -2.78 0.11 2.38
N GLY A 154 -2.46 -1.15 2.67
CA GLY A 154 -1.37 -1.90 2.05
C GLY A 154 -1.80 -3.30 1.67
N GLN A 155 -1.51 -3.72 0.44
CA GLN A 155 -1.81 -5.04 -0.10
C GLN A 155 -0.98 -5.24 -1.36
N GLY A 156 0.17 -5.90 -1.26
CA GLY A 156 1.10 -5.96 -2.40
C GLY A 156 1.66 -4.58 -2.75
N SER A 157 2.01 -4.42 -4.02
CA SER A 157 2.56 -3.20 -4.58
C SER A 157 1.60 -2.02 -4.41
N PHE A 158 2.13 -0.92 -3.88
CA PHE A 158 1.34 0.29 -3.73
C PHE A 158 1.01 0.96 -5.08
N TRP A 159 1.63 0.57 -6.22
CA TRP A 159 1.34 1.19 -7.53
C TRP A 159 -0.10 0.94 -7.97
N HIS A 160 -0.53 -0.32 -7.89
CA HIS A 160 -1.90 -0.71 -8.20
C HIS A 160 -2.90 0.04 -7.30
N LEU A 161 -2.67 -0.02 -5.99
CA LEU A 161 -3.58 0.55 -5.02
C LEU A 161 -3.63 2.08 -5.10
N GLN A 162 -2.52 2.74 -5.44
CA GLN A 162 -2.48 4.19 -5.59
C GLN A 162 -3.35 4.64 -6.76
N HIS A 163 -3.29 3.92 -7.87
CA HIS A 163 -4.12 4.20 -9.04
C HIS A 163 -5.62 4.10 -8.70
N GLU A 164 -6.05 2.98 -8.11
CA GLU A 164 -7.46 2.76 -7.76
C GLU A 164 -7.98 3.79 -6.76
N LEU A 165 -7.18 4.13 -5.74
CA LEU A 165 -7.57 5.14 -4.77
C LEU A 165 -7.62 6.54 -5.39
N ALA A 166 -6.67 6.93 -6.23
CA ALA A 166 -6.69 8.23 -6.92
C ALA A 166 -7.92 8.38 -7.84
N LEU A 167 -8.31 7.33 -8.55
CA LEU A 167 -9.54 7.32 -9.36
C LEU A 167 -10.79 7.44 -8.49
N LEU A 168 -10.83 6.76 -7.34
CA LEU A 168 -11.92 6.87 -6.38
C LEU A 168 -12.04 8.30 -5.83
N GLU A 169 -10.92 8.94 -5.51
CA GLU A 169 -10.94 10.33 -5.03
C GLU A 169 -11.57 11.28 -6.07
N GLY A 170 -11.26 11.08 -7.35
CA GLY A 170 -11.86 11.87 -8.42
C GLY A 170 -13.35 11.60 -8.63
N SER A 171 -13.73 10.33 -8.67
CA SER A 171 -15.11 9.92 -8.98
C SER A 171 -16.08 10.10 -7.80
N SER A 172 -15.65 9.82 -6.58
CA SER A 172 -16.51 9.81 -5.39
C SER A 172 -16.38 11.03 -4.49
N MET A 173 -15.20 11.66 -4.47
CA MET A 173 -14.92 12.85 -3.66
C MET A 173 -14.72 14.13 -4.49
N GLY A 174 -14.78 14.04 -5.82
CA GLY A 174 -14.65 15.18 -6.73
C GLY A 174 -13.26 15.82 -6.74
N ARG A 175 -12.23 15.13 -6.22
CA ARG A 175 -10.86 15.65 -6.14
C ARG A 175 -10.19 15.58 -7.51
N THR A 176 -9.45 16.61 -7.87
CA THR A 176 -8.68 16.67 -9.13
C THR A 176 -7.34 17.36 -8.93
N GLY A 177 -6.37 17.05 -9.79
CA GLY A 177 -5.05 17.69 -9.78
C GLY A 177 -4.40 17.67 -8.40
N ALA A 178 -4.07 18.86 -7.88
CA ALA A 178 -3.40 19.00 -6.59
C ALA A 178 -4.28 18.68 -5.36
N SER A 179 -5.59 18.50 -5.53
CA SER A 179 -6.49 18.10 -4.44
C SER A 179 -6.59 16.59 -4.22
N ILE A 180 -5.97 15.78 -5.09
CA ILE A 180 -5.79 14.33 -4.89
C ILE A 180 -4.84 14.10 -3.71
N THR A 181 -5.19 13.20 -2.80
CA THR A 181 -4.46 12.95 -1.55
C THR A 181 -3.83 11.55 -1.47
N ALA A 182 -4.07 10.67 -2.43
CA ALA A 182 -3.49 9.35 -2.52
C ALA A 182 -1.96 9.44 -2.64
N ARG A 183 -1.22 8.86 -1.70
CA ARG A 183 0.25 8.87 -1.66
C ARG A 183 0.79 7.47 -1.40
N ALA A 184 1.65 7.01 -2.28
CA ALA A 184 2.46 5.82 -2.05
C ALA A 184 3.46 6.05 -0.92
N GLY A 185 3.71 5.02 -0.12
CA GLY A 185 4.62 5.11 1.02
C GLY A 185 4.77 3.82 1.81
N TYR A 186 5.27 3.98 3.04
CA TYR A 186 5.66 2.91 3.93
C TYR A 186 4.99 3.10 5.30
N ALA A 187 4.47 2.03 5.90
CA ALA A 187 3.92 2.07 7.25
C ALA A 187 3.96 0.70 7.95
N GLY A 188 3.58 0.66 9.23
CA GLY A 188 3.45 -0.59 9.99
C GLY A 188 4.76 -1.18 10.49
N GLY A 189 5.89 -0.49 10.32
CA GLY A 189 7.20 -0.84 10.89
C GLY A 189 7.65 0.16 11.95
N LYS A 190 8.91 0.03 12.38
CA LYS A 190 9.52 0.99 13.33
C LYS A 190 9.92 2.27 12.60
N PRO A 191 9.70 3.46 13.15
CA PRO A 191 10.16 4.70 12.53
C PRO A 191 11.69 4.65 12.31
N PRO A 192 12.21 5.23 11.21
CA PRO A 192 13.64 5.32 11.01
C PRO A 192 14.27 6.17 12.12
N LYS A 193 15.50 5.83 12.54
CA LYS A 193 16.22 6.63 13.54
C LYS A 193 16.69 7.96 12.98
N ASN A 194 17.09 7.99 11.70
CA ASN A 194 17.64 9.15 11.02
C ASN A 194 17.23 9.11 9.54
N GLY A 195 16.85 10.27 8.98
CA GLY A 195 16.49 10.43 7.57
C GLY A 195 15.18 9.72 7.16
N PRO A 196 14.78 9.83 5.89
CA PRO A 196 13.58 9.15 5.39
C PRO A 196 13.81 7.65 5.19
N LEU A 197 12.71 6.90 5.21
CA LEU A 197 12.65 5.52 4.72
C LEU A 197 12.88 5.49 3.21
N CYS A 198 13.57 4.47 2.75
CA CYS A 198 13.92 4.28 1.36
C CYS A 198 13.51 2.88 0.89
N TYR A 199 13.20 2.80 -0.39
CA TYR A 199 13.00 1.56 -1.11
C TYR A 199 14.32 0.80 -1.26
N GLN A 200 14.34 -0.49 -0.90
CA GLN A 200 15.43 -1.44 -1.16
C GLN A 200 16.86 -0.89 -0.98
N ASN A 201 17.12 -0.25 0.16
CA ASN A 201 18.38 0.43 0.48
C ASN A 201 19.30 -0.49 1.29
N LEU A 202 19.86 -1.51 0.62
CA LEU A 202 20.77 -2.48 1.24
C LEU A 202 22.09 -1.85 1.71
N GLU A 203 22.50 -0.72 1.13
CA GLU A 203 23.69 0.03 1.56
C GLU A 203 23.49 0.74 2.91
N ASN A 204 22.24 1.10 3.23
CA ASN A 204 21.87 1.66 4.53
C ASN A 204 20.61 0.98 5.10
N PRO A 205 20.76 -0.23 5.68
CA PRO A 205 19.64 -1.00 6.22
C PRO A 205 18.86 -0.29 7.35
N GLN A 206 19.42 0.75 7.97
CA GLN A 206 18.73 1.57 8.97
C GLN A 206 17.74 2.56 8.36
N ARG A 207 17.67 2.62 7.02
CA ARG A 207 16.73 3.43 6.25
C ARG A 207 15.92 2.58 5.28
N ASP A 208 16.22 1.30 5.12
CA ASP A 208 15.46 0.38 4.28
C ASP A 208 14.10 0.07 4.92
N HIS A 209 13.01 0.32 4.18
CA HIS A 209 11.65 0.15 4.70
C HIS A 209 11.34 -1.30 5.10
N ALA A 210 11.77 -2.29 4.32
CA ALA A 210 11.50 -3.70 4.56
C ALA A 210 12.31 -4.23 5.76
N VAL A 211 13.58 -3.83 5.89
CA VAL A 211 14.42 -4.15 7.06
C VAL A 211 13.84 -3.56 8.35
N LEU A 212 13.24 -2.37 8.27
CA LEU A 212 12.54 -1.75 9.39
C LEU A 212 11.11 -2.27 9.60
N GLY A 213 10.70 -3.26 8.80
CA GLY A 213 9.44 -4.00 8.89
C GLY A 213 8.22 -3.20 8.45
N HIS A 214 8.40 -2.17 7.64
CA HIS A 214 7.28 -1.49 6.99
C HIS A 214 6.72 -2.33 5.85
N ALA A 215 5.46 -2.09 5.52
CA ALA A 215 4.84 -2.52 4.28
C ALA A 215 4.69 -1.34 3.33
N GLU A 216 4.58 -1.69 2.07
CA GLU A 216 4.06 -0.86 1.00
C GLU A 216 2.60 -0.49 1.26
N VAL A 217 2.31 0.81 1.29
CA VAL A 217 0.97 1.34 1.56
C VAL A 217 0.65 2.56 0.71
N VAL A 218 -0.64 2.88 0.64
CA VAL A 218 -1.17 4.13 0.10
C VAL A 218 -1.94 4.85 1.18
N ALA A 219 -1.52 6.06 1.53
CA ALA A 219 -2.26 6.97 2.40
C ALA A 219 -3.28 7.78 1.59
N VAL A 220 -4.46 8.03 2.17
CA VAL A 220 -5.48 8.95 1.67
C VAL A 220 -5.85 9.89 2.81
N SER A 221 -5.71 11.19 2.58
CA SER A 221 -5.92 12.20 3.62
C SER A 221 -7.32 12.80 3.57
N ALA A 222 -7.78 13.22 4.74
CA ALA A 222 -9.05 13.90 4.96
C ALA A 222 -10.24 13.19 4.29
N VAL A 223 -10.31 11.86 4.39
CA VAL A 223 -11.44 11.05 3.88
C VAL A 223 -12.68 11.39 4.71
N PRO A 224 -13.77 11.90 4.11
CA PRO A 224 -15.03 12.10 4.84
C PRO A 224 -15.54 10.79 5.45
N ALA A 225 -16.06 10.83 6.68
CA ALA A 225 -16.52 9.64 7.40
C ALA A 225 -17.54 8.81 6.59
N ASP A 226 -18.44 9.45 5.86
CA ASP A 226 -19.45 8.83 5.00
C ASP A 226 -18.88 8.20 3.72
N LYS A 227 -17.64 8.55 3.37
CA LYS A 227 -16.89 7.99 2.23
C LYS A 227 -15.89 6.92 2.63
N LEU A 228 -15.55 6.80 3.91
CA LEU A 228 -14.53 5.85 4.37
C LEU A 228 -14.87 4.39 4.01
N ARG A 229 -16.15 4.01 4.10
CA ARG A 229 -16.57 2.66 3.72
C ARG A 229 -16.28 2.36 2.25
N GLU A 230 -16.53 3.31 1.37
CA GLU A 230 -16.30 3.18 -0.08
C GLU A 230 -14.81 3.09 -0.40
N VAL A 231 -13.99 3.91 0.26
CA VAL A 231 -12.52 3.83 0.19
C VAL A 231 -12.01 2.47 0.66
N ALA A 232 -12.50 1.98 1.79
CA ALA A 232 -12.10 0.67 2.31
C ALA A 232 -12.59 -0.50 1.43
N GLN A 233 -13.69 -0.34 0.68
CA GLN A 233 -14.17 -1.36 -0.24
C GLN A 233 -13.18 -1.64 -1.37
N VAL A 234 -12.59 -0.60 -1.98
CA VAL A 234 -11.53 -0.75 -2.99
C VAL A 234 -10.38 -1.61 -2.46
N PHE A 235 -9.93 -1.32 -1.24
CA PHE A 235 -8.90 -2.12 -0.58
C PHE A 235 -9.33 -3.57 -0.36
N PHE A 236 -10.48 -3.83 0.26
CA PHE A 236 -10.90 -5.21 0.55
C PHE A 236 -11.21 -5.99 -0.72
N ASP A 237 -11.64 -5.33 -1.80
CA ASP A 237 -11.84 -5.96 -3.11
C ASP A 237 -10.50 -6.38 -3.72
N ALA A 238 -9.46 -5.55 -3.63
CA ALA A 238 -8.10 -5.92 -4.02
C ALA A 238 -7.55 -7.09 -3.18
N VAL A 239 -7.72 -7.04 -1.86
CA VAL A 239 -7.24 -8.10 -0.95
C VAL A 239 -7.96 -9.44 -1.16
N SER A 240 -9.26 -9.39 -1.45
CA SER A 240 -10.09 -10.59 -1.64
C SER A 240 -9.98 -11.18 -3.04
N SER A 241 -9.39 -10.43 -3.97
CA SER A 241 -9.19 -10.91 -5.34
C SER A 241 -8.09 -11.97 -5.33
N PRO A 242 -8.25 -13.07 -6.11
CA PRO A 242 -7.14 -13.96 -6.33
C PRO A 242 -5.98 -13.15 -6.92
N PRO A 243 -4.72 -13.45 -6.55
CA PRO A 243 -3.59 -12.84 -7.24
C PRO A 243 -3.76 -13.08 -8.75
N PRO A 244 -3.40 -12.11 -9.60
CA PRO A 244 -3.46 -12.30 -11.04
C PRO A 244 -2.78 -13.64 -11.39
N GLU A 245 -3.38 -14.42 -12.29
CA GLU A 245 -2.67 -15.58 -12.84
C GLU A 245 -1.43 -15.04 -13.56
N VAL A 246 -0.28 -15.18 -12.93
CA VAL A 246 1.01 -14.76 -13.46
C VAL A 246 1.36 -15.74 -14.60
N PRO A 247 1.36 -15.32 -15.88
CA PRO A 247 1.65 -16.23 -16.98
C PRO A 247 3.14 -16.58 -17.00
N GLY A 248 3.49 -17.85 -16.79
CA GLY A 248 4.85 -18.37 -16.99
C GLY A 248 5.94 -17.51 -16.36
N ASP A 249 7.08 -17.35 -17.04
CA ASP A 249 8.38 -16.78 -16.59
C ASP A 249 8.39 -15.35 -15.99
N GLN A 250 7.24 -14.79 -15.63
CA GLN A 250 7.10 -13.55 -14.89
C GLN A 250 7.63 -13.69 -13.46
N PRO A 251 8.11 -12.58 -12.86
CA PRO A 251 8.62 -12.58 -11.49
C PRO A 251 7.59 -13.19 -10.53
N GLU A 252 8.08 -13.97 -9.57
CA GLU A 252 7.23 -14.56 -8.55
C GLU A 252 6.39 -13.47 -7.88
N PRO A 253 5.15 -13.79 -7.45
CA PRO A 253 4.30 -12.82 -6.77
C PRO A 253 5.06 -12.15 -5.63
N GLU A 254 4.76 -10.87 -5.44
CA GLU A 254 5.30 -10.03 -4.37
C GLU A 254 5.27 -10.76 -3.03
N GLN A 255 6.46 -11.20 -2.63
CA GLN A 255 6.65 -12.11 -1.52
C GLN A 255 7.44 -11.40 -0.44
N GLY A 256 6.83 -11.28 0.74
CA GLY A 256 7.48 -10.71 1.90
C GLY A 256 6.51 -10.01 2.84
N PRO A 257 6.90 -9.78 4.10
CA PRO A 257 6.12 -8.99 5.03
C PRO A 257 5.85 -7.57 4.51
N GLU A 258 6.70 -7.01 3.65
CA GLU A 258 6.55 -5.70 3.02
C GLU A 258 5.31 -5.60 2.10
N TYR A 259 4.71 -6.72 1.73
CA TYR A 259 3.53 -6.80 0.85
C TYR A 259 2.25 -7.22 1.59
N ARG A 260 2.28 -7.26 2.93
CA ARG A 260 1.18 -7.79 3.75
C ARG A 260 -0.11 -6.97 3.65
N PRO A 261 -1.29 -7.61 3.71
CA PRO A 261 -2.56 -6.92 3.87
C PRO A 261 -2.62 -6.16 5.20
N MET A 262 -2.75 -4.83 5.13
CA MET A 262 -2.87 -3.97 6.31
C MET A 262 -3.62 -2.68 6.04
N LEU A 263 -4.11 -2.06 7.11
CA LEU A 263 -4.60 -0.69 7.08
C LEU A 263 -4.24 0.05 8.36
N GLY A 264 -4.08 1.36 8.25
CA GLY A 264 -3.84 2.28 9.35
C GLY A 264 -5.04 3.16 9.59
N LEU A 265 -5.39 3.31 10.86
CA LEU A 265 -6.51 4.13 11.31
C LEU A 265 -6.15 4.78 12.65
N PRO A 266 -6.53 6.04 12.93
CA PRO A 266 -6.25 6.67 14.22
C PRO A 266 -6.92 5.89 15.35
N GLY A 267 -6.16 5.48 16.36
CA GLY A 267 -6.60 4.60 17.45
C GLY A 267 -6.73 3.11 17.06
N GLY A 268 -6.34 2.73 15.84
CA GLY A 268 -6.32 1.34 15.37
C GLY A 268 -7.68 0.65 15.49
N LYS A 269 -7.74 -0.46 16.25
CA LYS A 269 -9.00 -1.19 16.50
C LYS A 269 -9.96 -0.48 17.46
N ASP A 270 -9.49 0.49 18.21
CA ASP A 270 -10.32 1.31 19.09
C ASP A 270 -10.86 2.56 18.39
N SER A 271 -10.51 2.73 17.11
CA SER A 271 -10.96 3.86 16.32
C SER A 271 -12.48 3.96 16.22
N PRO A 272 -13.07 5.16 16.32
CA PRO A 272 -14.50 5.36 16.08
C PRO A 272 -14.93 4.97 14.66
N PHE A 273 -13.98 4.91 13.73
CA PHE A 273 -14.21 4.58 12.32
C PHE A 273 -14.15 3.06 12.03
N LEU A 274 -13.77 2.22 13.00
CA LEU A 274 -13.62 0.77 12.78
C LEU A 274 -14.91 0.12 12.22
N LYS A 275 -16.09 0.65 12.57
CA LYS A 275 -17.38 0.14 12.07
C LYS A 275 -17.50 0.22 10.56
N GLU A 276 -17.01 1.30 9.94
CA GLU A 276 -17.02 1.44 8.48
C GLU A 276 -16.07 0.46 7.81
N ILE A 277 -14.90 0.23 8.42
CA ILE A 277 -13.93 -0.79 7.97
C ILE A 277 -14.54 -2.19 8.04
N GLN A 278 -15.22 -2.53 9.15
CA GLN A 278 -15.91 -3.81 9.31
C GLN A 278 -17.04 -3.98 8.28
N ALA A 279 -17.79 -2.91 8.02
CA ALA A 279 -18.88 -2.91 7.04
C ALA A 279 -18.38 -3.02 5.58
N ALA A 280 -17.19 -2.51 5.27
CA ALA A 280 -16.51 -2.70 3.98
C ALA A 280 -15.91 -4.11 3.83
N ASN A 281 -15.30 -4.62 4.90
CA ASN A 281 -14.75 -5.97 4.96
C ASN A 281 -15.84 -7.03 4.75
N ASN A 282 -17.02 -6.84 5.34
CA ASN A 282 -18.17 -7.75 5.21
C ASN A 282 -17.81 -9.22 5.52
N CYS A 283 -17.04 -9.44 6.59
CA CYS A 283 -16.57 -10.77 7.02
C CYS A 283 -15.71 -11.54 6.00
N ARG A 284 -15.14 -10.86 4.98
CA ARG A 284 -14.23 -11.50 4.00
C ARG A 284 -12.88 -11.86 4.61
N MET A 285 -12.39 -10.98 5.49
CA MET A 285 -11.07 -11.05 6.11
C MET A 285 -11.18 -11.09 7.64
N GLN A 286 -10.22 -11.73 8.30
CA GLN A 286 -10.00 -11.55 9.73
C GLN A 286 -9.29 -10.21 9.96
N LEU A 287 -9.85 -9.36 10.83
CA LEU A 287 -9.24 -8.07 11.21
C LEU A 287 -8.48 -8.21 12.53
N ALA A 288 -7.15 -8.30 12.46
CA ALA A 288 -6.27 -8.46 13.62
C ALA A 288 -5.60 -7.13 13.99
N GLN A 289 -5.19 -6.96 15.25
CA GLN A 289 -4.44 -5.76 15.65
C GLN A 289 -2.99 -5.90 15.18
N GLY A 290 -2.48 -4.89 14.47
CA GLY A 290 -1.06 -4.82 14.10
C GLY A 290 -0.20 -4.43 15.30
N GLN A 291 0.97 -5.04 15.42
CA GLN A 291 1.94 -4.80 16.50
C GLN A 291 3.27 -4.21 15.99
N GLY A 292 3.40 -4.04 14.68
CA GLY A 292 4.62 -3.57 14.04
C GLY A 292 5.41 -4.73 13.46
N SER A 293 5.86 -4.60 12.21
CA SER A 293 6.64 -5.62 11.52
C SER A 293 5.94 -6.99 11.46
N ASP A 294 4.61 -6.99 11.44
CA ASP A 294 3.81 -8.20 11.42
C ASP A 294 4.06 -9.02 10.15
N PRO A 295 3.91 -10.36 10.19
CA PRO A 295 4.20 -11.20 9.04
C PRO A 295 3.12 -11.10 7.96
N LEU A 296 3.51 -11.45 6.73
CA LEU A 296 2.56 -11.85 5.69
C LEU A 296 2.00 -13.24 6.04
N ILE A 297 0.69 -13.34 6.23
CA ILE A 297 0.02 -14.62 6.51
C ILE A 297 -0.46 -15.24 5.20
N ALA A 298 -0.04 -16.48 4.96
CA ALA A 298 -0.36 -17.22 3.74
C ALA A 298 -1.87 -17.22 3.43
N GLY A 299 -2.18 -16.94 2.15
CA GLY A 299 -3.54 -16.89 1.64
C GLY A 299 -4.32 -15.63 2.04
N ASN A 300 -3.63 -14.58 2.53
CA ASN A 300 -4.19 -13.27 2.81
C ASN A 300 -5.54 -13.39 3.52
N LYS A 301 -5.59 -14.07 4.66
CA LYS A 301 -6.84 -14.19 5.44
C LYS A 301 -6.93 -13.18 6.57
N VAL A 302 -5.84 -12.46 6.83
CA VAL A 302 -5.71 -11.48 7.90
C VAL A 302 -5.37 -10.14 7.30
N VAL A 303 -6.10 -9.10 7.70
CA VAL A 303 -5.69 -7.71 7.56
C VAL A 303 -5.25 -7.20 8.93
N TRP A 304 -4.03 -6.67 8.99
CA TRP A 304 -3.52 -6.02 10.19
C TRP A 304 -4.05 -4.59 10.29
N ILE A 305 -4.71 -4.27 11.39
CA ILE A 305 -5.23 -2.93 11.72
C ILE A 305 -4.21 -2.25 12.63
N TYR A 306 -3.49 -1.28 12.09
CA TYR A 306 -2.51 -0.49 12.82
C TYR A 306 -3.15 0.77 13.39
N ASP A 307 -2.72 1.12 14.61
CA ASP A 307 -2.94 2.47 15.13
C ASP A 307 -1.99 3.43 14.41
N SER A 308 -2.52 4.30 13.56
CA SER A 308 -1.70 5.24 12.79
C SER A 308 -1.01 6.29 13.65
N ASP A 309 -1.45 6.50 14.89
CA ASP A 309 -0.79 7.41 15.83
C ASP A 309 0.51 6.80 16.38
N ILE A 310 0.62 5.46 16.35
CA ILE A 310 1.81 4.70 16.78
C ILE A 310 2.66 4.28 15.58
N PHE A 311 2.01 3.89 14.48
CA PHE A 311 2.63 3.43 13.24
C PHE A 311 2.28 4.42 12.12
N PRO A 312 2.97 5.58 12.04
CA PRO A 312 2.65 6.61 11.07
C PRO A 312 3.01 6.20 9.65
N PHE A 313 2.41 6.91 8.69
CA PHE A 313 2.76 6.83 7.28
C PHE A 313 4.03 7.63 6.98
N PHE A 314 4.85 7.11 6.08
CA PHE A 314 6.02 7.78 5.53
C PHE A 314 5.93 7.77 4.00
N GLN A 315 6.04 8.93 3.36
CA GLN A 315 6.00 9.03 1.89
C GLN A 315 7.13 8.20 1.25
N ALA A 316 6.84 7.54 0.13
CA ALA A 316 7.85 6.95 -0.74
C ALA A 316 8.47 8.01 -1.67
N GLU A 317 9.54 7.63 -2.35
CA GLU A 317 10.28 8.44 -3.31
C GLU A 317 9.42 8.91 -4.49
N LEU A 318 9.80 10.02 -5.13
CA LEU A 318 9.01 10.60 -6.23
C LEU A 318 8.88 9.68 -7.45
N TYR A 319 9.83 8.76 -7.68
CA TYR A 319 9.75 7.81 -8.79
C TYR A 319 8.67 6.75 -8.59
N HIS A 320 8.24 6.52 -7.35
CA HIS A 320 7.16 5.62 -6.99
C HIS A 320 5.76 6.27 -7.06
N GLN A 321 5.68 7.60 -7.05
CA GLN A 321 4.41 8.32 -7.06
C GLN A 321 3.79 8.35 -8.46
N PHE A 322 2.54 7.92 -8.55
CA PHE A 322 1.74 7.89 -9.78
C PHE A 322 2.41 7.10 -10.91
N HIS A 323 3.05 5.99 -10.53
CA HIS A 323 3.70 5.03 -11.42
C HIS A 323 2.71 4.01 -11.99
N ASP A 324 3.07 3.37 -13.09
CA ASP A 324 2.34 2.23 -13.64
C ASP A 324 2.44 1.00 -12.74
N ASP A 325 1.41 0.17 -12.75
CA ASP A 325 1.51 -1.18 -12.19
C ASP A 325 2.23 -2.13 -13.16
N VAL A 326 2.71 -3.26 -12.66
CA VAL A 326 3.42 -4.27 -13.46
C VAL A 326 2.47 -4.82 -14.53
N GLY A 327 2.83 -4.62 -15.80
CA GLY A 327 2.01 -5.06 -16.93
C GLY A 327 0.81 -4.16 -17.25
N ALA A 328 0.65 -3.04 -16.56
CA ALA A 328 -0.33 -2.00 -16.87
C ALA A 328 0.34 -0.75 -17.44
N ARG A 329 -0.43 0.05 -18.18
CA ARG A 329 -0.03 1.40 -18.59
C ARG A 329 -1.19 2.34 -18.30
N TYR A 330 -1.00 3.24 -17.35
CA TYR A 330 -2.02 4.18 -16.93
C TYR A 330 -2.04 5.42 -17.85
N PRO A 331 -3.16 6.17 -17.86
CA PRO A 331 -3.31 7.30 -18.76
C PRO A 331 -2.42 8.49 -18.36
N ALA A 332 -2.12 9.36 -19.33
CA ALA A 332 -1.16 10.45 -19.14
C ALA A 332 -1.59 11.50 -18.09
N ASP A 333 -2.90 11.65 -17.85
CA ASP A 333 -3.43 12.55 -16.82
C ASP A 333 -3.15 12.04 -15.40
N TYR A 334 -3.17 10.73 -15.17
CA TYR A 334 -2.74 10.12 -13.91
C TYR A 334 -1.28 10.47 -13.58
N HIS A 335 -0.36 10.31 -14.54
CA HIS A 335 1.05 10.64 -14.31
C HIS A 335 1.30 12.14 -14.03
N LYS A 336 0.46 13.02 -14.60
CA LYS A 336 0.55 14.48 -14.34
C LYS A 336 0.20 14.86 -12.91
N LEU A 337 -0.47 13.98 -12.15
CA LEU A 337 -0.75 14.22 -10.73
C LEU A 337 0.54 14.40 -9.92
N LYS A 338 1.59 13.65 -10.24
CA LYS A 338 2.91 13.82 -9.59
C LYS A 338 3.41 15.25 -9.70
N GLU A 339 3.48 15.80 -10.91
CA GLU A 339 3.97 17.16 -11.14
C GLU A 339 3.09 18.21 -10.46
N ALA A 340 1.77 18.03 -10.49
CA ALA A 340 0.82 18.92 -9.82
C ALA A 340 1.05 18.94 -8.31
N LEU A 341 1.31 17.78 -7.70
CA LEU A 341 1.48 17.62 -6.27
C LEU A 341 2.86 18.04 -5.77
N VAL A 342 3.92 17.81 -6.55
CA VAL A 342 5.24 18.39 -6.27
C VAL A 342 5.17 19.91 -6.30
N ARG A 343 4.51 20.49 -7.31
CA ARG A 343 4.36 21.94 -7.42
C ARG A 343 3.54 22.54 -6.27
N ALA A 344 2.53 21.82 -5.80
CA ALA A 344 1.68 22.27 -4.71
C ALA A 344 2.31 22.08 -3.31
N GLY A 345 3.32 21.20 -3.18
CA GLY A 345 4.00 20.91 -1.91
C GLY A 345 3.67 19.59 -1.22
N PRO A 346 2.51 18.92 -1.42
CA PRO A 346 2.23 17.63 -0.76
C PRO A 346 3.12 16.45 -1.16
N LEU A 347 4.00 16.60 -2.14
CA LEU A 347 5.02 15.62 -2.51
C LEU A 347 6.39 16.27 -2.47
N GLU A 348 7.29 15.69 -1.69
CA GLU A 348 8.65 16.19 -1.52
C GLU A 348 9.67 15.16 -1.99
N PRO A 349 10.81 15.60 -2.58
CA PRO A 349 11.93 14.71 -2.85
C PRO A 349 12.52 14.19 -1.52
N LEU A 350 12.90 12.93 -1.51
CA LEU A 350 13.54 12.29 -0.36
C LEU A 350 15.03 12.11 -0.65
N ASP A 351 15.86 12.23 0.38
CA ASP A 351 17.29 11.95 0.32
C ASP A 351 17.57 10.43 0.30
N CYS A 352 16.94 9.71 -0.63
CA CYS A 352 17.11 8.29 -0.86
C CYS A 352 17.92 8.06 -2.13
N PRO A 353 18.69 6.96 -2.22
CA PRO A 353 19.37 6.62 -3.47
C PRO A 353 18.33 6.43 -4.58
N ASP A 354 18.63 6.94 -5.77
CA ASP A 354 17.86 6.57 -6.95
C ASP A 354 17.96 5.06 -7.16
N PRO A 355 16.90 4.41 -7.68
CA PRO A 355 17.00 3.00 -8.05
C PRO A 355 18.15 2.88 -9.05
N VAL A 356 19.05 1.93 -8.83
CA VAL A 356 20.11 1.62 -9.78
C VAL A 356 19.42 1.24 -11.08
N GLN A 357 19.43 2.15 -12.06
CA GLN A 357 18.79 1.97 -13.37
C GLN A 357 19.44 0.84 -14.17
#